data_AF-A0A9K3LGQ0-F1
#
_entry.id   AF-A0A9K3LGQ0-F1
#
_cell.length_a   1.000
_cell.length_b   1.000
_cell.length_c   1.000
_cell.angle_alpha   90.00
_cell.angle_beta   90.00
_cell.angle_gamma   90.00
#
_symmetry.space_group_name_H-M   'P 1'
#
loop_
_entity.id
_entity.type
_entity.pdbx_description
1 polymer ?
#
loop_
_entity_poly.entity_id
_entity_poly.type
_entity_poly.pdbx_seq_one_letter_code
_entity_poly.pdbx_strand_id
1 'polypeptide(L)'
;MTDVESRQSNNNNSNSKRKNRNNNNPYSDLPPLPPPRPRWHPLNILSKSAWMGGSLYLLHKFEAYSTIMKDPDISHTWFKIGLAASIALLMVKAYVELYTGKLQRRQVNYQTMPQSTHTAIALIVLSGIAFHVALWPVYGSRSMLIMLAVSTFLLNFCLLFPTSVQNIAAFAVLTFFLQQYK
;
A
#
# COMPACT_ATOMS: atom_id res chain seq x y z
N MET A 1 -66.49 28.14 3.14
CA MET A 1 -66.63 29.58 2.87
C MET A 1 -66.05 30.30 4.08
N THR A 2 -64.76 30.63 4.00
CA THR A 2 -64.05 31.71 4.70
C THR A 2 -62.63 31.75 4.10
N ASP A 3 -62.26 32.94 3.64
CA ASP A 3 -61.08 33.33 2.86
C ASP A 3 -59.76 33.31 3.68
N VAL A 4 -58.65 32.86 3.09
CA VAL A 4 -57.48 33.64 2.59
C VAL A 4 -56.91 34.67 3.57
N GLU A 5 -55.73 34.40 4.16
CA GLU A 5 -54.62 35.37 4.14
C GLU A 5 -53.23 34.72 4.34
N SER A 6 -52.28 35.28 3.62
CA SER A 6 -50.91 34.92 3.31
C SER A 6 -49.90 34.85 4.46
N ARG A 7 -49.01 33.84 4.45
CA ARG A 7 -47.58 34.01 4.79
C ARG A 7 -46.67 33.12 3.95
N GLN A 8 -46.17 33.73 2.88
CA GLN A 8 -45.08 33.25 2.05
C GLN A 8 -43.76 33.42 2.83
N SER A 9 -43.33 32.40 3.56
CA SER A 9 -42.01 32.41 4.22
C SER A 9 -40.92 32.00 3.22
N ASN A 10 -40.39 33.04 2.59
CA ASN A 10 -39.11 33.20 1.90
C ASN A 10 -38.09 32.05 2.10
N ASN A 11 -38.11 31.06 1.20
CA ASN A 11 -37.23 29.89 1.23
C ASN A 11 -36.10 30.00 0.18
N ASN A 12 -35.38 31.12 0.15
CA ASN A 12 -34.43 31.46 -0.91
C ASN A 12 -33.04 31.94 -0.43
N ASN A 13 -32.49 31.42 0.68
CA ASN A 13 -31.17 31.89 1.13
C ASN A 13 -30.15 30.85 1.61
N SER A 14 -30.38 29.54 1.41
CA SER A 14 -29.41 28.49 1.79
C SER A 14 -28.58 27.91 0.64
N ASN A 15 -28.96 28.15 -0.63
CA ASN A 15 -28.23 27.63 -1.79
C ASN A 15 -27.05 28.50 -2.28
N SER A 16 -26.98 29.77 -1.85
CA SER A 16 -25.88 30.68 -2.24
C SER A 16 -24.57 30.39 -1.49
N LYS A 17 -24.62 29.93 -0.24
CA LYS A 17 -23.41 29.69 0.59
C LYS A 17 -22.68 28.38 0.31
N ARG A 18 -23.27 27.43 -0.43
CA ARG A 18 -22.62 26.16 -0.79
C ARG A 18 -21.81 26.23 -2.08
N LYS A 19 -22.06 27.24 -2.93
CA LYS A 19 -21.41 27.37 -4.24
C LYS A 19 -20.04 28.07 -4.19
N ASN A 20 -19.67 28.68 -3.06
CA ASN A 20 -18.48 29.54 -2.96
C ASN A 20 -17.35 29.00 -2.07
N ARG A 21 -17.37 27.71 -1.72
CA ARG A 21 -16.32 27.06 -0.91
C ARG A 21 -15.33 26.21 -1.71
N ASN A 22 -15.46 26.17 -3.04
CA ASN A 22 -14.72 25.22 -3.87
C ASN A 22 -13.99 25.86 -5.07
N ASN A 23 -13.59 27.13 -4.96
CA ASN A 23 -12.91 27.85 -6.04
C ASN A 23 -11.37 27.83 -5.95
N ASN A 24 -10.79 27.11 -4.98
CA ASN A 24 -9.34 27.10 -4.75
C ASN A 24 -8.72 25.71 -4.98
N ASN A 25 -9.40 24.82 -5.68
CA ASN A 25 -8.79 23.56 -6.10
C ASN A 25 -8.17 23.76 -7.50
N PRO A 26 -6.85 23.95 -7.65
CA PRO A 26 -6.20 24.12 -8.96
C PRO A 26 -6.32 22.87 -9.86
N TYR A 27 -6.95 21.80 -9.36
CA TYR A 27 -7.21 20.55 -10.07
C TYR A 27 -8.68 20.39 -10.51
N SER A 28 -9.54 21.40 -10.35
CA SER A 28 -10.95 21.35 -10.81
C SER A 28 -11.08 21.24 -12.33
N ASP A 29 -10.06 21.69 -13.06
CA ASP A 29 -10.09 21.82 -14.52
C ASP A 29 -9.38 20.66 -15.24
N LEU A 30 -8.98 19.62 -14.49
CA LEU A 30 -8.41 18.42 -15.09
C LEU A 30 -9.50 17.67 -15.88
N PRO A 31 -9.21 17.25 -17.13
CA PRO A 31 -10.12 16.40 -17.87
C PRO A 31 -10.42 15.13 -17.05
N PRO A 32 -11.66 14.62 -17.10
CA PRO A 32 -12.03 13.43 -16.36
C PRO A 32 -11.07 12.30 -16.71
N LEU A 33 -10.38 11.79 -15.69
CA LEU A 33 -9.48 10.65 -15.84
C LEU A 33 -10.23 9.51 -16.55
N PRO A 34 -9.61 8.81 -17.52
CA PRO A 34 -10.25 7.68 -18.17
C PRO A 34 -10.74 6.69 -17.10
N PRO A 35 -11.93 6.09 -17.28
CA PRO A 35 -12.51 5.22 -16.27
C PRO A 35 -11.48 4.13 -15.91
N PRO A 36 -11.27 3.85 -14.60
CA PRO A 36 -10.31 2.86 -14.18
C PRO A 36 -10.66 1.53 -14.87
N ARG A 37 -9.74 1.01 -15.68
CA ARG A 37 -9.94 -0.28 -16.37
C ARG A 37 -10.26 -1.34 -15.31
N PRO A 38 -11.16 -2.30 -15.61
CA PRO A 38 -11.53 -3.34 -14.65
C PRO A 38 -10.29 -4.00 -14.07
N ARG A 39 -10.25 -4.16 -12.73
CA ARG A 39 -9.14 -4.80 -12.01
C ARG A 39 -8.80 -6.18 -12.60
N TRP A 40 -9.80 -6.86 -13.16
CA TRP A 40 -9.72 -8.20 -13.74
C TRP A 40 -9.68 -8.22 -15.28
N HIS A 41 -9.08 -7.22 -15.91
CA HIS A 41 -8.85 -7.27 -17.35
C HIS A 41 -7.69 -8.23 -17.68
N PRO A 42 -7.83 -9.18 -18.63
CA PRO A 42 -6.83 -10.21 -18.89
C PRO A 42 -5.45 -9.64 -19.25
N LEU A 43 -5.39 -8.53 -20.00
CA LEU A 43 -4.13 -7.84 -20.30
C LEU A 43 -3.43 -7.25 -19.05
N ASN A 44 -4.19 -6.82 -18.04
CA ASN A 44 -3.61 -6.33 -16.78
C ASN A 44 -3.06 -7.49 -15.94
N ILE A 45 -3.73 -8.64 -15.98
CA ILE A 45 -3.27 -9.86 -15.32
C ILE A 45 -1.98 -10.34 -16.00
N LEU A 46 -1.96 -10.46 -17.33
CA LEU A 46 -0.80 -10.88 -18.09
C LEU A 46 0.41 -9.98 -17.84
N SER A 47 0.24 -8.66 -17.88
CA SER A 47 1.35 -7.72 -17.64
C SER A 47 1.87 -7.81 -16.21
N LYS A 48 0.99 -7.91 -15.19
CA LYS A 48 1.40 -8.10 -13.80
C LYS A 48 2.13 -9.43 -13.60
N SER A 49 1.63 -10.52 -14.19
CA SER A 49 2.27 -11.83 -14.15
C SER A 49 3.63 -11.81 -14.85
N ALA A 50 3.77 -11.09 -15.97
CA ALA A 50 5.06 -10.92 -16.64
C ALA A 50 6.07 -10.15 -15.76
N TRP A 51 5.64 -9.06 -15.11
CA TRP A 51 6.47 -8.31 -14.15
C TRP A 51 6.85 -9.16 -12.93
N MET A 52 5.90 -9.90 -12.37
CA MET A 52 6.17 -10.84 -11.27
C MET A 52 7.15 -11.93 -11.70
N GLY A 53 6.94 -12.57 -12.84
CA GLY A 53 7.83 -13.61 -13.37
C GLY A 53 9.23 -13.08 -13.66
N GLY A 54 9.34 -11.92 -14.31
CA GLY A 54 10.62 -11.28 -14.60
C GLY A 54 11.38 -10.88 -13.34
N SER A 55 10.69 -10.33 -12.34
CA SER A 55 11.31 -10.00 -11.05
C SER A 55 11.77 -11.26 -10.30
N LEU A 56 10.97 -12.34 -10.31
CA LEU A 56 11.33 -13.60 -9.68
C LEU A 56 12.53 -14.28 -10.37
N TYR A 57 12.59 -14.23 -11.71
CA TYR A 57 13.72 -14.72 -12.48
C TYR A 57 15.00 -13.94 -12.16
N LEU A 58 14.90 -12.60 -12.03
CA LEU A 58 16.04 -11.76 -11.65
C LEU A 58 16.54 -12.11 -10.24
N LEU A 59 15.62 -12.31 -9.28
CA LEU A 59 15.94 -12.76 -7.92
C LEU A 59 16.64 -14.12 -7.92
N HIS A 60 16.15 -15.07 -8.72
CA HIS A 60 16.75 -16.40 -8.86
C HIS A 60 18.17 -16.31 -9.44
N LYS A 61 18.37 -15.47 -10.46
CA LYS A 61 19.70 -15.26 -11.08
C LYS A 61 20.73 -14.69 -10.11
N PHE A 62 20.28 -13.86 -9.17
CA PHE A 62 21.16 -13.29 -8.12
C PHE A 62 21.28 -14.17 -6.88
N GLU A 63 20.71 -15.38 -6.90
CA GLU A 63 20.72 -16.28 -5.74
C GLU A 63 20.21 -15.61 -4.45
N ALA A 64 19.29 -14.66 -4.61
CA ALA A 64 18.88 -13.75 -3.55
C ALA A 64 18.44 -14.49 -2.29
N TYR A 65 17.73 -15.61 -2.45
CA TYR A 65 17.24 -16.42 -1.35
C TYR A 65 18.35 -17.14 -0.57
N SER A 66 19.27 -17.83 -1.24
CA SER A 66 20.35 -18.57 -0.57
C SER A 66 21.29 -17.62 0.14
N THR A 67 21.60 -16.49 -0.49
CA THR A 67 22.42 -15.45 0.12
C THR A 67 21.71 -14.81 1.32
N ILE A 68 20.44 -14.42 1.20
CA ILE A 68 19.70 -13.81 2.32
C ILE A 68 19.61 -14.74 3.54
N MET A 69 19.51 -16.05 3.32
CA MET A 69 19.36 -17.01 4.43
C MET A 69 20.67 -17.53 5.02
N LYS A 70 21.75 -17.62 4.24
CA LYS A 70 22.94 -18.39 4.65
C LYS A 70 24.22 -17.57 4.73
N ASP A 71 24.23 -16.36 4.16
CA ASP A 71 25.45 -15.59 4.05
C ASP A 71 25.78 -14.89 5.39
N PRO A 72 26.92 -15.20 6.03
CA PRO A 72 27.32 -14.59 7.30
C PRO A 72 27.64 -13.09 7.18
N ASP A 73 27.87 -12.57 5.98
CA ASP A 73 28.23 -11.17 5.76
C ASP A 73 27.01 -10.23 5.77
N ILE A 74 25.78 -10.79 5.87
CA ILE A 74 24.57 -9.99 6.01
C ILE A 74 24.50 -9.39 7.40
N SER A 75 24.24 -8.08 7.48
CA SER A 75 24.01 -7.44 8.75
C SER A 75 22.66 -7.87 9.34
N HIS A 76 22.68 -8.93 10.14
CA HIS A 76 21.49 -9.49 10.76
C HIS A 76 20.76 -8.47 11.65
N THR A 77 21.46 -7.50 12.23
CA THR A 77 20.85 -6.43 13.05
C THR A 77 19.95 -5.54 12.20
N TRP A 78 20.46 -5.00 11.09
CA TRP A 78 19.66 -4.18 10.18
C TRP A 78 18.55 -4.99 9.50
N PHE A 79 18.83 -6.25 9.17
CA PHE A 79 17.82 -7.14 8.63
C PHE A 79 16.65 -7.37 9.61
N LYS A 80 16.96 -7.60 10.90
CA LYS A 80 15.95 -7.74 11.97
C LYS A 80 15.12 -6.46 12.15
N ILE A 81 15.75 -5.28 12.07
CA ILE A 81 15.04 -3.99 12.12
C ILE A 81 14.08 -3.85 10.93
N GLY A 82 14.54 -4.15 9.71
CA GLY A 82 13.70 -4.12 8.51
C GLY A 82 12.52 -5.09 8.57
N LEU A 83 12.75 -6.28 9.14
CA LEU A 83 11.73 -7.30 9.36
C LEU A 83 10.73 -6.86 10.44
N ALA A 84 11.19 -6.30 11.56
CA ALA A 84 10.33 -5.76 12.61
C ALA A 84 9.46 -4.60 12.09
N ALA A 85 10.02 -3.69 11.28
CA ALA A 85 9.27 -2.62 10.63
C ALA A 85 8.21 -3.16 9.67
N SER A 86 8.51 -4.25 8.94
CA SER A 86 7.55 -4.92 8.07
C SER A 86 6.39 -5.55 8.85
N ILE A 87 6.69 -6.18 10.00
CA ILE A 87 5.65 -6.70 10.91
C ILE A 87 4.76 -5.56 11.43
N ALA A 88 5.37 -4.47 11.88
CA ALA A 88 4.64 -3.30 12.35
C ALA A 88 3.73 -2.73 11.23
N LEU A 89 4.22 -2.69 9.98
CA LEU A 89 3.44 -2.27 8.82
C LEU A 89 2.21 -3.18 8.60
N LEU A 90 2.38 -4.50 8.71
CA LEU A 90 1.27 -5.45 8.64
C LEU A 90 0.26 -5.24 9.76
N MET A 91 0.73 -4.94 10.98
CA MET A 91 -0.16 -4.63 12.11
C MET A 91 -0.94 -3.34 11.87
N VAL A 92 -0.32 -2.28 11.35
CA VAL A 92 -1.01 -1.04 10.97
C VAL A 92 -2.05 -1.31 9.89
N LYS A 93 -1.70 -2.11 8.86
CA LYS A 93 -2.65 -2.53 7.82
C LYS A 93 -3.85 -3.28 8.42
N ALA A 94 -3.59 -4.26 9.27
CA ALA A 94 -4.62 -5.06 9.93
C ALA A 94 -5.51 -4.20 10.83
N TYR A 95 -4.92 -3.25 11.57
CA TYR A 95 -5.66 -2.30 12.41
C TYR A 95 -6.62 -1.46 11.56
N VAL A 96 -6.15 -0.87 10.47
CA VAL A 96 -6.99 -0.05 9.57
C VAL A 96 -8.08 -0.90 8.92
N GLU A 97 -7.75 -2.11 8.46
CA GLU A 97 -8.72 -3.01 7.81
C GLU A 97 -9.81 -3.49 8.78
N LEU A 98 -9.43 -3.93 9.98
CA LEU A 98 -10.34 -4.48 10.98
C LEU A 98 -11.19 -3.38 11.63
N TYR A 99 -10.55 -2.30 12.11
CA TYR A 99 -11.21 -1.26 12.87
C TYR A 99 -12.03 -0.33 11.96
N THR A 100 -11.46 0.13 10.85
CA THR A 100 -12.11 1.11 9.97
C THR A 100 -12.97 0.44 8.91
N GLY A 101 -12.43 -0.60 8.28
CA GLY A 101 -13.09 -1.30 7.19
C GLY A 101 -14.26 -2.15 7.70
N LYS A 102 -14.02 -3.02 8.69
CA LYS A 102 -15.04 -3.96 9.17
C LYS A 102 -15.93 -3.40 10.28
N LEU A 103 -15.33 -2.80 11.32
CA LEU A 103 -16.11 -2.35 12.49
C LEU A 103 -16.86 -1.04 12.22
N GLN A 104 -16.22 -0.05 11.58
CA GLN A 104 -16.84 1.25 11.28
C GLN A 104 -17.57 1.30 9.92
N ARG A 105 -17.42 0.27 9.07
CA ARG A 105 -17.97 0.21 7.69
C ARG A 105 -17.67 1.47 6.86
N ARG A 106 -16.52 2.10 7.08
CA ARG A 106 -16.09 3.28 6.34
C ARG A 106 -15.06 2.89 5.28
N GLN A 107 -15.10 3.58 4.14
CA GLN A 107 -14.08 3.40 3.12
C GLN A 107 -12.76 3.99 3.64
N VAL A 108 -11.70 3.18 3.56
CA VAL A 108 -10.34 3.59 3.92
C VAL A 108 -9.86 4.57 2.87
N ASN A 109 -9.81 5.85 3.21
CA ASN A 109 -9.30 6.90 2.34
C ASN A 109 -8.27 7.75 3.11
N TYR A 110 -7.24 8.22 2.40
CA TYR A 110 -6.18 9.06 2.95
C TYR A 110 -6.74 10.24 3.75
N GLN A 111 -7.77 10.91 3.22
CA GLN A 111 -8.42 12.07 3.86
C GLN A 111 -9.02 11.75 5.23
N THR A 112 -9.38 10.50 5.47
CA THR A 112 -10.00 10.07 6.73
C THR A 112 -8.99 9.57 7.75
N MET A 113 -7.80 9.15 7.31
CA MET A 113 -6.76 8.54 8.16
C MET A 113 -5.34 8.95 7.75
N PRO A 114 -5.01 10.26 7.83
CA PRO A 114 -3.68 10.74 7.46
C PRO A 114 -2.61 10.16 8.38
N GLN A 115 -2.86 10.08 9.69
CA GLN A 115 -1.88 9.60 10.67
C GLN A 115 -1.46 8.15 10.41
N SER A 116 -2.41 7.23 10.23
CA SER A 116 -2.11 5.82 9.92
C SER A 116 -1.37 5.68 8.59
N THR A 117 -1.69 6.53 7.60
CA THR A 117 -1.01 6.50 6.31
C THR A 117 0.43 7.03 6.42
N HIS A 118 0.65 8.11 7.17
CA HIS A 118 2.01 8.61 7.44
C HIS A 118 2.84 7.59 8.21
N THR A 119 2.27 6.90 9.20
CA THR A 119 2.95 5.81 9.90
C THR A 119 3.30 4.67 8.95
N ALA A 120 2.39 4.27 8.06
CA ALA A 120 2.67 3.24 7.07
C ALA A 120 3.80 3.66 6.11
N ILE A 121 3.77 4.89 5.61
CA ILE A 121 4.83 5.43 4.74
C ILE A 121 6.17 5.45 5.49
N ALA A 122 6.20 5.92 6.72
CA ALA A 122 7.41 5.95 7.54
C ALA A 122 7.98 4.54 7.78
N LEU A 123 7.13 3.55 8.06
CA LEU A 123 7.52 2.16 8.22
C LEU A 123 8.05 1.55 6.92
N ILE A 124 7.46 1.88 5.77
CA ILE A 124 7.94 1.43 4.45
C ILE A 124 9.34 2.02 4.17
N VAL A 125 9.53 3.31 4.42
CA VAL A 125 10.83 3.98 4.22
C VAL A 125 11.89 3.39 5.16
N LEU A 126 11.56 3.24 6.44
CA LEU A 126 12.45 2.63 7.44
C LEU A 126 12.83 1.20 7.05
N SER A 127 11.85 0.39 6.65
CA SER A 127 12.08 -0.98 6.19
C SER A 127 12.96 -1.02 4.94
N GLY A 128 12.71 -0.15 3.97
CA GLY A 128 13.51 -0.04 2.76
C GLY A 128 14.98 0.32 3.02
N ILE A 129 15.22 1.33 3.88
CA ILE A 129 16.58 1.72 4.28
C ILE A 129 17.26 0.57 5.03
N ALA A 130 16.57 -0.04 6.00
CA ALA A 130 17.12 -1.13 6.80
C ALA A 130 17.52 -2.34 5.94
N PHE A 131 16.66 -2.76 5.00
CA PHE A 131 17.00 -3.86 4.08
C PHE A 131 18.12 -3.48 3.11
N HIS A 132 18.15 -2.24 2.63
CA HIS A 132 19.24 -1.79 1.77
C HIS A 132 20.59 -1.85 2.49
N VAL A 133 20.68 -1.31 3.71
CA VAL A 133 21.88 -1.37 4.55
C VAL A 133 22.24 -2.82 4.90
N ALA A 134 21.26 -3.69 5.15
CA ALA A 134 21.50 -5.10 5.44
C ALA A 134 22.09 -5.89 4.27
N LEU A 135 21.65 -5.57 3.04
CA LEU A 135 22.06 -6.25 1.80
C LEU A 135 23.32 -5.64 1.17
N TRP A 136 23.69 -4.41 1.55
CA TRP A 136 24.83 -3.69 0.98
C TRP A 136 26.16 -4.44 1.07
N PRO A 137 26.54 -5.08 2.20
CA PRO A 137 27.84 -5.75 2.33
C PRO A 137 28.04 -6.86 1.29
N VAL A 138 26.95 -7.56 0.92
CA VAL A 138 27.01 -8.70 0.02
C VAL A 138 26.86 -8.28 -1.44
N TYR A 139 25.93 -7.37 -1.72
CA TYR A 139 25.55 -7.02 -3.10
C TYR A 139 26.12 -5.68 -3.58
N GLY A 140 26.65 -4.85 -2.69
CA GLY A 140 27.14 -3.51 -2.99
C GLY A 140 26.09 -2.69 -3.76
N SER A 141 26.49 -2.13 -4.90
CA SER A 141 25.61 -1.35 -5.79
C SER A 141 24.44 -2.15 -6.39
N ARG A 142 24.53 -3.48 -6.44
CA ARG A 142 23.45 -4.35 -6.96
C ARG A 142 22.31 -4.54 -5.97
N SER A 143 22.51 -4.20 -4.70
CA SER A 143 21.46 -4.27 -3.66
C SER A 143 20.21 -3.45 -4.04
N MET A 144 20.37 -2.31 -4.73
CA MET A 144 19.26 -1.51 -5.25
C MET A 144 18.43 -2.27 -6.28
N LEU A 145 19.05 -3.02 -7.18
CA LEU A 145 18.34 -3.82 -8.18
C LEU A 145 17.55 -4.95 -7.52
N ILE A 146 18.13 -5.58 -6.50
CA ILE A 146 17.47 -6.66 -5.75
C ILE A 146 16.27 -6.10 -4.98
N MET A 147 16.45 -4.97 -4.29
CA MET A 147 15.36 -4.28 -3.60
C MET A 147 14.24 -3.84 -4.56
N LEU A 148 14.61 -3.33 -5.74
CA LEU A 148 13.65 -2.96 -6.78
C LEU A 148 12.89 -4.18 -7.30
N ALA A 149 13.57 -5.30 -7.52
CA ALA A 149 12.97 -6.53 -7.99
C ALA A 149 12.03 -7.13 -6.94
N VAL A 150 12.44 -7.19 -5.66
CA VAL A 150 11.59 -7.59 -4.53
C VAL A 150 10.36 -6.68 -4.44
N SER A 151 10.55 -5.36 -4.50
CA SER A 151 9.46 -4.38 -4.42
C SER A 151 8.49 -4.52 -5.59
N THR A 152 9.01 -4.74 -6.80
CA THR A 152 8.20 -4.96 -8.00
C THR A 152 7.38 -6.23 -7.89
N PHE A 153 7.98 -7.31 -7.39
CA PHE A 153 7.28 -8.56 -7.13
C PHE A 153 6.14 -8.35 -6.12
N LEU A 154 6.45 -7.77 -4.96
CA LEU A 154 5.48 -7.56 -3.87
C LEU A 154 4.34 -6.62 -4.29
N LEU A 155 4.65 -5.53 -5.00
CA LEU A 155 3.65 -4.58 -5.45
C LEU A 155 2.70 -5.21 -6.47
N ASN A 156 3.22 -5.98 -7.43
CA ASN A 156 2.37 -6.67 -8.39
C ASN A 156 1.55 -7.79 -7.73
N PHE A 157 2.12 -8.51 -6.76
CA PHE A 157 1.40 -9.49 -5.95
C PHE A 157 0.23 -8.84 -5.19
N CYS A 158 0.47 -7.71 -4.50
CA CYS A 158 -0.56 -6.96 -3.78
C CYS A 158 -1.63 -6.36 -4.70
N LEU A 159 -1.31 -6.05 -5.95
CA LEU A 159 -2.30 -5.55 -6.90
C LEU A 159 -3.10 -6.67 -7.57
N LEU A 160 -2.53 -7.87 -7.69
CA LEU A 160 -3.15 -9.00 -8.36
C LEU A 160 -4.10 -9.76 -7.43
N PHE A 161 -3.69 -10.00 -6.18
CA PHE A 161 -4.45 -10.82 -5.25
C PHE A 161 -5.37 -10.01 -4.34
N PRO A 162 -6.54 -10.55 -3.98
CA PRO A 162 -7.42 -9.92 -3.01
C PRO A 162 -6.78 -9.85 -1.62
N THR A 163 -7.21 -8.90 -0.78
CA THR A 163 -6.64 -8.64 0.54
C THR A 163 -6.60 -9.88 1.43
N SER A 164 -7.61 -10.76 1.35
CA SER A 164 -7.64 -12.03 2.07
C SER A 164 -6.45 -12.93 1.75
N VAL A 165 -6.11 -13.07 0.46
CA VAL A 165 -4.95 -13.86 0.01
C VAL A 165 -3.65 -13.20 0.45
N GLN A 166 -3.56 -11.87 0.37
CA GLN A 166 -2.38 -11.14 0.85
C GLN A 166 -2.14 -11.35 2.33
N ASN A 167 -3.19 -11.33 3.15
CA ASN A 167 -3.07 -11.49 4.60
C ASN A 167 -2.67 -12.93 4.96
N ILE A 168 -3.21 -13.94 4.28
CA ILE A 168 -2.79 -15.34 4.42
C ILE A 168 -1.31 -15.50 4.03
N ALA A 169 -0.92 -14.96 2.87
CA ALA A 169 0.46 -15.02 2.40
C ALA A 169 1.42 -14.31 3.36
N ALA A 170 1.05 -13.13 3.86
CA ALA A 170 1.84 -12.39 4.83
C ALA A 170 2.04 -13.18 6.13
N PHE A 171 0.98 -13.83 6.64
CA PHE A 171 1.07 -14.67 7.83
C PHE A 171 1.98 -15.88 7.60
N ALA A 172 1.80 -16.60 6.48
CA ALA A 172 2.61 -17.77 6.14
C ALA A 172 4.10 -17.42 5.99
N VAL A 173 4.41 -16.35 5.24
CA VAL A 173 5.79 -15.87 5.06
C VAL A 173 6.39 -15.45 6.40
N LEU A 174 5.65 -14.72 7.22
CA LEU A 174 6.12 -14.30 8.54
C LEU A 174 6.44 -15.50 9.44
N THR A 175 5.55 -16.49 9.51
CA THR A 175 5.76 -17.70 10.31
C THR A 175 7.00 -18.46 9.82
N PHE A 176 7.15 -18.62 8.51
CA PHE A 176 8.31 -19.29 7.94
C PHE A 176 9.62 -18.54 8.25
N PHE A 177 9.64 -17.21 8.10
CA PHE A 177 10.81 -16.40 8.43
C PHE A 177 11.16 -16.49 9.93
N LEU A 178 10.17 -16.40 10.83
CA LEU A 178 10.43 -16.53 12.27
C LEU A 178 10.97 -17.91 12.66
N GLN A 179 10.58 -18.96 11.94
CA GLN A 179 11.10 -20.31 12.19
C GLN A 179 12.53 -20.49 11.69
N GLN A 180 12.84 -19.94 10.52
CA GLN A 180 14.16 -20.07 9.87
C GLN A 180 15.21 -19.12 10.47
N TYR A 181 14.80 -17.98 11.01
CA TYR A 181 15.69 -16.94 11.54
C TYR A 181 15.95 -17.07 13.05
N LYS A 182 15.88 -18.31 13.57
CA LYS A 182 16.21 -18.64 14.96
C LYS A 182 17.71 -18.62 15.22
#